data_AF-A0A832CT23-F1
#
_entry.id   AF-A0A832CT23-F1
#
_cell.length_a   1.000
_cell.length_b   1.000
_cell.length_c   1.000
_cell.angle_alpha   90.00
_cell.angle_beta   90.00
_cell.angle_gamma   90.00
#
_symmetry.space_group_name_H-M   'P 1'
#
loop_
_entity.id
_entity.type
_entity.pdbx_description
1 polymer ?
#
loop_
_entity_poly.entity_id
_entity_poly.type
_entity_poly.pdbx_seq_one_letter_code
_entity_poly.pdbx_strand_id
1 'polypeptide(L)'
;MISDIIRSLKSNGFYIADKRIVDISTIDSILSSSGLTQVIAKVELGDIVVYHIDVEKVKRACTYQVCSSSRSHDIDTCIRKCIISYEEKLIDKAVSILESIRES
;
A
#
# COMPACT_ATOMS: atom_id res chain seq x y z
N MET A 1 7.29 3.97 13.83
CA MET A 1 7.21 2.64 13.19
C MET A 1 6.26 2.64 12.01
N ILE A 2 4.93 2.78 12.19
CA ILE A 2 3.98 2.85 11.07
C ILE A 2 4.28 4.02 10.13
N SER A 3 4.53 5.21 10.70
CA SER A 3 4.95 6.41 9.99
C SER A 3 6.30 6.30 9.26
N ASP A 4 7.13 5.32 9.61
CA ASP A 4 8.38 5.04 8.91
C ASP A 4 8.12 4.12 7.71
N ILE A 5 7.27 3.09 7.87
CA ILE A 5 6.84 2.17 6.81
C ILE A 5 6.20 2.93 5.65
N ILE A 6 5.20 3.77 5.95
CA ILE A 6 4.48 4.55 4.94
C ILE A 6 5.40 5.55 4.26
N ARG A 7 6.28 6.21 5.03
CA ARG A 7 7.23 7.18 4.47
C ARG A 7 8.24 6.50 3.54
N SER A 8 8.74 5.33 3.90
CA SER A 8 9.63 4.53 3.05
C SER A 8 8.92 4.04 1.79
N LEU A 9 7.70 3.51 1.90
CA LEU A 9 6.91 3.11 0.74
C LEU A 9 6.59 4.29 -0.18
N LYS A 10 6.29 5.48 0.37
CA LYS A 10 6.05 6.69 -0.41
C LYS A 10 7.31 7.20 -1.11
N SER A 11 8.44 7.25 -0.38
CA SER A 11 9.65 7.90 -0.88
C SER A 11 10.43 6.99 -1.83
N ASN A 12 10.41 5.68 -1.56
CA ASN A 12 11.28 4.71 -2.22
C ASN A 12 10.51 3.60 -2.93
N GLY A 13 9.19 3.49 -2.73
CA GLY A 13 8.39 2.38 -3.26
C GLY A 13 8.56 1.07 -2.47
N PHE A 14 9.41 1.04 -1.45
CA PHE A 14 9.69 -0.15 -0.64
C PHE A 14 10.01 0.17 0.84
N TYR A 15 9.80 -0.82 1.71
CA TYR A 15 10.19 -0.84 3.11
C TYR A 15 10.87 -2.17 3.43
N ILE A 16 11.98 -2.12 4.17
CA ILE A 16 12.77 -3.29 4.52
C ILE A 16 12.67 -3.49 6.04
N ALA A 17 12.28 -4.69 6.45
CA ALA A 17 12.22 -5.12 7.85
C ALA A 17 13.15 -6.31 8.08
N ASP A 18 13.82 -6.33 9.22
CA ASP A 18 14.56 -7.49 9.71
C ASP A 18 13.70 -8.20 10.77
N LYS A 19 13.37 -9.48 10.54
CA LYS A 19 12.55 -10.33 11.43
C LYS A 19 13.12 -10.44 12.85
N ARG A 20 14.43 -10.22 13.01
CA ARG A 20 15.11 -10.27 14.31
C ARG A 20 14.90 -9.01 15.13
N ILE A 21 14.49 -7.92 14.47
CA ILE A 21 14.33 -6.59 15.06
C ILE A 21 12.85 -6.20 15.15
N VAL A 22 12.06 -6.58 14.15
CA VAL A 22 10.67 -6.14 13.99
C VAL A 22 9.75 -7.34 13.87
N ASP A 23 8.64 -7.29 14.61
CA ASP A 23 7.55 -8.25 14.47
C ASP A 23 6.79 -8.03 13.15
N ILE A 24 7.02 -8.94 12.22
CA ILE A 24 6.39 -8.97 10.89
C ILE A 24 4.88 -9.13 10.99
N SER A 25 4.37 -9.84 11.99
CA SER A 25 2.92 -10.07 12.13
C SER A 25 2.17 -8.77 12.45
N THR A 26 2.80 -7.90 13.24
CA THR A 26 2.31 -6.53 13.49
C THR A 26 2.27 -5.73 12.19
N ILE A 27 3.33 -5.75 11.38
CA ILE A 27 3.36 -5.05 10.08
C ILE A 27 2.26 -5.58 9.15
N ASP A 28 2.16 -6.89 8.99
CA ASP A 28 1.16 -7.53 8.12
C ASP A 28 -0.27 -7.18 8.55
N SER A 29 -0.52 -7.11 9.87
CA SER A 29 -1.82 -6.69 10.43
C SER A 29 -2.13 -5.23 10.12
N ILE A 30 -1.14 -4.33 10.25
CA ILE A 30 -1.29 -2.90 9.92
C ILE A 30 -1.59 -2.70 8.43
N LEU A 31 -0.84 -3.40 7.56
CA LEU A 31 -1.07 -3.31 6.11
C LEU A 31 -2.46 -3.85 5.73
N SER A 32 -2.91 -4.90 6.41
CA SER A 32 -4.23 -5.50 6.21
C SER A 32 -5.36 -4.57 6.67
N SER A 33 -5.27 -4.03 7.88
CA SER A 33 -6.29 -3.10 8.42
C SER A 33 -6.38 -1.80 7.62
N SER A 34 -5.28 -1.39 7.00
CA SER A 34 -5.24 -0.21 6.13
C SER A 34 -5.77 -0.47 4.71
N GLY A 35 -5.98 -1.75 4.33
CA GLY A 35 -6.39 -2.16 2.99
C GLY A 35 -5.27 -2.03 1.96
N LEU A 36 -4.01 -2.13 2.40
CA LEU A 36 -2.81 -1.94 1.57
C LEU A 36 -2.31 -3.23 0.92
N THR A 37 -2.75 -4.39 1.41
CA THR A 37 -2.37 -5.72 0.90
C THR A 37 -2.73 -5.93 -0.58
N GLN A 38 -3.71 -5.18 -1.09
CA GLN A 38 -4.14 -5.19 -2.48
C GLN A 38 -3.20 -4.43 -3.43
N VAL A 39 -2.24 -3.67 -2.92
CA VAL A 39 -1.25 -2.90 -3.72
C VAL A 39 0.19 -3.16 -3.30
N ILE A 40 0.42 -3.69 -2.11
CA ILE A 40 1.75 -4.04 -1.60
C ILE A 40 2.01 -5.53 -1.83
N ALA A 41 3.20 -5.87 -2.30
CA ALA A 41 3.75 -7.21 -2.28
C ALA A 41 4.78 -7.35 -1.16
N LYS A 42 4.92 -8.60 -0.69
CA LYS A 42 5.85 -9.00 0.36
C LYS A 42 6.81 -10.02 -0.24
N VAL A 43 8.10 -9.77 -0.11
CA VAL A 43 9.17 -10.69 -0.51
C VAL A 43 9.97 -11.05 0.73
N GLU A 44 10.14 -12.34 1.00
CA GLU A 44 10.94 -12.81 2.13
C GLU A 44 12.30 -13.32 1.62
N LEU A 45 13.36 -12.77 2.21
CA LEU A 45 14.77 -13.07 1.92
C LEU A 45 15.44 -13.50 3.22
N GLY A 46 15.14 -14.72 3.66
CA GLY A 46 15.59 -15.24 4.96
C GLY A 46 15.00 -14.43 6.12
N ASP A 47 15.88 -13.79 6.89
CA ASP A 47 15.52 -12.91 8.01
C ASP A 47 15.06 -11.52 7.55
N ILE A 48 15.24 -11.16 6.28
CA ILE A 48 14.81 -9.87 5.74
C ILE A 48 13.45 -10.02 5.05
N VAL A 49 12.56 -9.07 5.30
CA VAL A 49 11.28 -8.92 4.58
C VAL A 49 11.29 -7.59 3.86
N VAL A 50 11.00 -7.63 2.56
CA VAL A 50 10.83 -6.44 1.73
C VAL A 50 9.36 -6.30 1.38
N TYR A 51 8.77 -5.18 1.79
CA TYR A 51 7.46 -4.74 1.35
C TYR A 51 7.66 -3.75 0.21
N HIS A 52 7.00 -3.93 -0.93
CA HIS A 52 7.09 -2.98 -2.03
C HIS A 52 5.75 -2.75 -2.71
N ILE A 53 5.59 -1.59 -3.34
CA ILE A 53 4.45 -1.33 -4.20
C ILE A 53 4.55 -2.23 -5.42
N ASP A 54 3.51 -3.01 -5.67
CA ASP A 54 3.41 -3.90 -6.82
C ASP A 54 2.49 -3.24 -7.86
N VAL A 55 3.11 -2.76 -8.93
CA VAL A 55 2.44 -2.01 -10.00
C VAL A 55 1.32 -2.85 -10.65
N GLU A 56 1.51 -4.16 -10.78
CA GLU A 56 0.50 -5.05 -11.37
C GLU A 56 -0.68 -5.27 -10.42
N LYS A 57 -0.42 -5.30 -9.10
CA LYS A 57 -1.48 -5.29 -8.10
C LYS A 57 -2.25 -3.96 -8.08
N VAL A 58 -1.56 -2.83 -8.11
CA VAL A 58 -2.18 -1.49 -8.21
C VAL A 58 -3.05 -1.40 -9.45
N LYS A 59 -2.54 -1.83 -10.61
CA LYS A 59 -3.28 -1.82 -11.87
C LYS A 59 -4.53 -2.69 -11.80
N ARG A 60 -4.43 -3.89 -11.22
CA ARG A 60 -5.58 -4.78 -10.99
C ARG A 60 -6.60 -4.16 -10.03
N ALA A 61 -6.17 -3.61 -8.90
CA ALA A 61 -7.04 -2.93 -7.95
C ALA A 61 -7.80 -1.79 -8.64
N CYS A 62 -7.09 -0.93 -9.38
CA CYS A 62 -7.71 0.15 -10.15
C CYS A 62 -8.69 -0.35 -11.21
N THR A 63 -8.33 -1.41 -11.95
CA THR A 63 -9.17 -1.96 -13.01
C THR A 63 -10.47 -2.55 -12.46
N TYR A 64 -10.38 -3.37 -11.39
CA TYR A 64 -11.52 -4.17 -10.92
C TYR A 64 -12.33 -3.51 -9.80
N GLN A 65 -11.69 -2.72 -8.93
CA GLN A 65 -12.38 -2.12 -7.77
C GLN A 65 -12.88 -0.69 -8.05
N VAL A 66 -12.18 0.06 -8.90
CA VAL A 66 -12.48 1.49 -9.13
C VAL A 66 -13.08 1.72 -10.52
N CYS A 67 -12.45 1.17 -11.55
CA CYS A 67 -12.79 1.44 -12.95
C CYS A 67 -13.70 0.38 -13.59
N SER A 68 -14.19 -0.60 -12.82
CA SER A 68 -14.97 -1.73 -13.35
C SER A 68 -16.31 -1.34 -13.97
N SER A 69 -16.86 -0.19 -13.59
CA SER A 69 -18.09 0.39 -14.14
C SER A 69 -17.85 1.44 -15.24
N SER A 70 -16.58 1.73 -15.56
CA SER A 70 -16.23 2.73 -16.57
C SER A 70 -16.49 2.19 -17.98
N ARG A 71 -16.97 3.06 -18.89
CA ARG A 71 -17.16 2.70 -20.30
C ARG A 71 -15.80 2.36 -20.93
N SER A 72 -15.78 1.41 -21.85
CA SER A 72 -14.57 0.86 -22.51
C SER A 72 -13.62 1.91 -23.09
N HIS A 73 -14.13 3.06 -23.55
CA HIS A 73 -13.32 4.14 -24.11
C HIS A 73 -12.60 5.05 -23.09
N ASP A 74 -12.87 4.90 -21.80
CA ASP A 74 -12.31 5.78 -20.75
C ASP A 74 -11.61 5.01 -19.63
N ILE A 75 -11.43 3.69 -19.80
CA ILE A 75 -10.88 2.80 -18.78
C ILE A 75 -9.41 3.13 -18.51
N ASP A 76 -8.64 3.46 -19.54
CA ASP A 76 -7.22 3.83 -19.41
C ASP A 76 -7.05 5.16 -18.67
N THR A 77 -7.92 6.15 -18.95
CA THR A 77 -7.95 7.42 -18.23
C THR A 77 -8.31 7.21 -16.77
N CYS A 78 -9.33 6.37 -16.50
CA CYS A 78 -9.73 6.01 -15.14
C CYS A 78 -8.59 5.31 -14.38
N ILE A 79 -7.93 4.32 -15.00
CA ILE A 79 -6.83 3.60 -14.37
C ILE A 79 -5.66 4.55 -14.07
N ARG A 80 -5.28 5.45 -14.99
CA ARG A 80 -4.23 6.45 -14.75
C ARG A 80 -4.57 7.38 -13.59
N LYS A 81 -5.79 7.91 -13.56
CA LYS A 81 -6.25 8.75 -12.44
C LYS A 81 -6.32 7.98 -11.13
N CYS A 82 -6.71 6.71 -11.18
CA CYS A 82 -6.75 5.83 -10.03
C CYS A 82 -5.36 5.56 -9.48
N ILE A 83 -4.36 5.29 -10.32
CA ILE A 83 -2.97 5.08 -9.89
C ILE A 83 -2.43 6.33 -9.18
N ILE A 84 -2.60 7.51 -9.80
CA ILE A 84 -2.20 8.79 -9.21
C ILE A 84 -2.93 9.04 -7.89
N SER A 85 -4.24 8.80 -7.87
CA SER A 85 -5.06 8.94 -6.66
C SER A 85 -4.72 7.91 -5.59
N TYR A 86 -4.25 6.71 -5.95
CA TYR A 86 -3.80 5.72 -4.99
C TYR A 86 -2.52 6.21 -4.31
N GLU A 87 -1.55 6.76 -5.05
CA GLU A 87 -0.37 7.35 -4.41
C GLU A 87 -0.74 8.42 -3.38
N GLU A 88 -1.69 9.31 -3.69
CA GLU A 88 -2.16 10.35 -2.76
C GLU A 88 -3.01 9.79 -1.61
N LYS A 89 -4.01 8.93 -1.90
CA LYS A 89 -4.90 8.35 -0.89
C LYS A 89 -4.21 7.34 0.01
N LEU A 90 -3.16 6.68 -0.46
CA LEU A 90 -2.32 5.81 0.36
C LEU A 90 -1.69 6.59 1.50
N ILE A 91 -1.31 7.85 1.24
CA ILE A 91 -0.73 8.75 2.23
C ILE A 91 -1.81 9.25 3.17
N ASP A 92 -2.93 9.75 2.64
CA ASP A 92 -4.00 10.31 3.47
C ASP A 92 -4.67 9.26 4.36
N LYS A 93 -4.93 8.07 3.82
CA LYS A 93 -5.54 6.96 4.58
C LYS A 93 -4.58 6.42 5.63
N ALA A 94 -3.30 6.34 5.30
CA ALA A 94 -2.25 6.00 6.25
C ALA A 94 -2.15 7.03 7.39
N VAL A 95 -2.16 8.33 7.06
CA VAL A 95 -2.12 9.44 8.03
C VAL A 95 -3.37 9.43 8.91
N SER A 96 -4.55 9.23 8.33
CA SER A 96 -5.82 9.18 9.09
C SER A 96 -5.89 7.97 10.04
N ILE A 97 -5.43 6.79 9.61
CA ILE A 97 -5.33 5.62 10.48
C ILE A 97 -4.28 5.83 11.58
N LEU A 98 -3.17 6.50 11.24
CA LEU A 98 -2.13 6.89 12.19
C LEU A 98 -2.63 7.87 13.26
N GLU A 99 -3.43 8.85 12.88
CA GLU A 99 -4.08 9.78 13.80
C GLU A 99 -5.08 9.05 14.71
N SER A 100 -5.85 8.11 14.15
CA SER A 100 -6.80 7.29 14.91
C SER A 100 -6.11 6.38 15.95
N ILE A 101 -4.92 5.86 15.63
CA ILE A 101 -4.10 5.04 16.54
C ILE A 101 -3.39 5.90 17.61
N ARG A 102 -3.08 7.18 17.32
CA ARG A 102 -2.44 8.09 18.27
C ARG A 102 -3.42 8.59 19.35
N GLU A 103 -4.71 8.60 19.06
CA GLU A 103 -5.79 9.04 19.97
C GLU A 103 -6.45 7.90 20.76
N SER A 104 -6.03 6.64 20.52
CA SER A 104 -6.46 5.44 21.25
C SER A 104 -5.42 5.00 22.28
#